data_AF-A0A7X7N1M3-F1
#
_entry.id   AF-A0A7X7N1M3-F1
#
_cell.length_a   1.000
_cell.length_b   1.000
_cell.length_c   1.000
_cell.angle_alpha   90.00
_cell.angle_beta   90.00
_cell.angle_gamma   90.00
#
_symmetry.space_group_name_H-M   'P 1'
#
loop_
_entity.id
_entity.type
_entity.pdbx_description
1 polymer ?
#
loop_
_entity_poly.entity_id
_entity_poly.type
_entity_poly.pdbx_seq_one_letter_code
_entity_poly.pdbx_strand_id
1 'polypeptide(L)'
;PESVGDYVAGPNHTLPTGGTARFSSPLSVDDFCKRSSVISYSYAALEKDAAIIETIADREGLWAHAQAVRHRIALAEEYASVEEDAAPEEHTASPKDVQ
;
A
#
# COMPACT_ATOMS: atom_id res chain seq x y z
N PRO A 1 23.51 -34.32 23.10
CA PRO A 1 24.86 -33.69 23.02
C PRO A 1 24.82 -32.62 21.92
N GLU A 2 25.66 -31.59 21.98
CA GLU A 2 25.70 -30.53 20.96
C GLU A 2 25.97 -31.10 19.56
N SER A 3 26.82 -32.12 19.46
CA SER A 3 27.13 -32.80 18.20
C SER A 3 25.91 -33.41 17.49
N VAL A 4 24.82 -33.71 18.20
CA VAL A 4 23.58 -34.14 17.53
C VAL A 4 22.93 -32.96 16.78
N GLY A 5 23.00 -31.75 17.34
CA GLY A 5 22.58 -30.49 16.72
C GLY A 5 23.40 -30.14 15.48
N ASP A 6 24.70 -30.40 15.52
CA ASP A 6 25.62 -30.06 14.44
C ASP A 6 25.47 -30.92 13.18
N TYR A 7 25.01 -32.17 13.34
CA TYR A 7 25.10 -33.14 12.25
C TYR A 7 23.77 -33.74 11.81
N VAL A 8 22.79 -33.97 12.71
CA VAL A 8 21.61 -34.80 12.35
C VAL A 8 20.27 -34.28 12.85
N ALA A 9 20.23 -33.40 13.85
CA ALA A 9 18.97 -32.99 14.47
C ALA A 9 18.08 -32.13 13.55
N GLY A 10 18.67 -31.47 12.53
CA GLY A 10 17.95 -30.61 11.59
C GLY A 10 18.14 -29.09 11.75
N PRO A 11 18.42 -28.51 12.95
CA PRO A 11 18.76 -27.10 13.07
C PRO A 11 20.06 -26.74 12.35
N ASN A 12 20.17 -25.48 11.93
CA ASN A 12 21.42 -24.97 11.38
C ASN A 12 22.38 -24.61 12.52
N HIS A 13 23.54 -25.27 12.57
CA HIS A 13 24.58 -25.00 13.55
C HIS A 13 25.41 -23.74 13.27
N THR A 14 25.11 -23.01 12.19
CA THR A 14 25.68 -21.69 11.94
C THR A 14 24.97 -20.68 12.85
N LEU A 15 25.47 -20.59 14.08
CA LEU A 15 24.89 -19.78 15.15
C LEU A 15 25.64 -18.45 15.33
N PRO A 16 24.94 -17.39 15.79
CA PRO A 16 25.55 -16.11 16.13
C PRO A 16 26.49 -16.22 17.35
N THR A 17 27.72 -15.76 17.22
CA THR A 17 28.77 -15.81 18.26
C THR A 17 29.14 -14.41 18.77
N GLY A 18 30.03 -14.31 19.76
CA GLY A 18 30.48 -13.00 20.28
C GLY A 18 29.39 -12.15 20.94
N GLY A 19 28.35 -12.78 21.49
CA GLY A 19 27.22 -12.09 22.14
C GLY A 19 26.12 -11.60 21.18
N THR A 20 26.27 -11.81 19.87
CA THR A 20 25.31 -11.36 18.85
C THR A 20 23.98 -12.12 18.87
N ALA A 21 23.91 -13.26 19.57
CA ALA A 21 22.67 -14.01 19.82
C ALA A 21 21.57 -13.19 20.52
N ARG A 22 21.90 -12.02 21.11
CA ARG A 22 20.93 -11.09 21.70
C ARG A 22 20.03 -10.40 20.66
N PHE A 23 20.46 -10.32 19.40
CA PHE A 23 19.75 -9.60 18.34
C PHE A 23 19.82 -10.28 16.96
N SER A 24 20.50 -11.42 16.86
CA SER A 24 20.65 -12.21 15.63
C SER A 24 20.10 -13.62 15.85
N SER A 25 19.58 -14.22 14.77
CA SER A 25 19.05 -15.59 14.77
C SER A 25 20.08 -16.57 14.17
N PRO A 26 19.94 -17.89 14.42
CA PRO A 26 20.61 -18.92 13.64
C PRO A 26 20.34 -18.77 12.14
N LEU A 27 21.30 -19.16 11.29
CA LEU A 27 21.12 -19.12 9.84
C LEU A 27 19.91 -19.97 9.40
N SER A 28 19.05 -19.39 8.58
CA SER A 28 17.79 -19.95 8.12
C SER A 28 17.63 -19.74 6.62
N VAL A 29 16.57 -20.32 6.04
CA VAL A 29 16.23 -20.08 4.63
C VAL A 29 15.86 -18.61 4.37
N ASP A 30 15.31 -17.92 5.38
CA ASP A 30 14.89 -16.52 5.26
C ASP A 30 16.07 -15.58 5.00
N ASP A 31 17.28 -15.94 5.44
CA ASP A 31 18.50 -15.16 5.18
C ASP A 31 18.88 -15.10 3.70
N PHE A 32 18.37 -16.04 2.89
CA PHE A 32 18.55 -16.10 1.44
C PHE A 32 17.37 -15.50 0.67
N CYS A 33 16.29 -15.13 1.36
CA CYS A 33 15.12 -14.50 0.75
C CYS A 33 15.14 -12.98 0.94
N LYS A 34 14.57 -12.25 -0.03
CA LYS A 34 14.25 -10.83 0.11
C LYS A 34 12.75 -10.67 0.25
N ARG A 35 12.31 -10.01 1.33
CA ARG A 35 10.91 -9.63 1.53
C ARG A 35 10.68 -8.23 0.97
N SER A 36 9.72 -8.12 0.06
CA SER A 36 9.25 -6.85 -0.50
C SER A 36 7.80 -6.63 -0.11
N SER A 37 7.46 -5.40 0.28
CA SER A 37 6.10 -5.02 0.65
C SER A 37 5.40 -4.38 -0.55
N VAL A 38 4.18 -4.83 -0.85
CA VAL A 38 3.32 -4.24 -1.89
C VAL A 38 2.13 -3.57 -1.20
N ILE A 39 1.89 -2.30 -1.54
CA ILE A 39 0.77 -1.52 -1.01
C ILE A 39 -0.09 -1.05 -2.18
N SER A 40 -1.40 -1.24 -2.05
CA SER A 40 -2.41 -0.74 -2.98
C SER A 40 -3.45 0.05 -2.20
N TYR A 41 -3.87 1.20 -2.72
CA TYR A 41 -4.79 2.11 -2.06
C TYR A 41 -5.95 2.43 -3.00
N SER A 42 -7.18 2.24 -2.51
CA SER A 42 -8.35 2.75 -3.22
C SER A 42 -8.43 4.26 -3.07
N TYR A 43 -9.13 4.91 -3.99
CA TYR A 43 -9.36 6.35 -3.90
C TYR A 43 -10.08 6.74 -2.59
N ALA A 44 -11.16 6.05 -2.25
CA ALA A 44 -11.91 6.33 -1.01
C ALA A 44 -11.06 6.19 0.26
N ALA A 45 -10.09 5.26 0.27
CA ALA A 45 -9.14 5.15 1.37
C ALA A 45 -8.15 6.33 1.38
N LEU A 46 -7.66 6.75 0.19
CA LEU A 46 -6.78 7.91 0.05
C LEU A 46 -7.44 9.19 0.54
N GLU A 47 -8.68 9.42 0.14
CA GLU A 47 -9.46 10.60 0.50
C GLU A 47 -9.66 10.68 2.02
N LYS A 48 -9.96 9.56 2.68
CA LYS A 48 -10.10 9.50 4.13
C LYS A 48 -8.83 9.88 4.89
N ASP A 49 -7.66 9.49 4.37
CA ASP A 49 -6.37 9.71 5.04
C ASP A 49 -5.62 10.95 4.54
N ALA A 50 -6.08 11.58 3.46
CA ALA A 50 -5.38 12.66 2.76
C ALA A 50 -4.98 13.79 3.72
N ALA A 51 -5.92 14.26 4.54
CA ALA A 51 -5.69 15.33 5.51
C ALA A 51 -4.59 14.97 6.54
N ILE A 52 -4.52 13.71 6.96
CA ILE A 52 -3.51 13.22 7.90
C ILE A 52 -2.14 13.21 7.22
N ILE A 53 -2.06 12.65 6.01
CA ILE A 53 -0.81 12.55 5.24
C ILE A 53 -0.26 13.94 4.94
N GLU A 54 -1.10 14.87 4.49
CA GLU A 54 -0.72 16.26 4.24
C GLU A 54 -0.21 16.95 5.50
N THR A 55 -0.92 16.81 6.62
CA THR A 55 -0.52 17.44 7.89
C THR A 55 0.85 16.95 8.36
N ILE A 56 1.13 15.64 8.26
CA ILE A 56 2.43 15.07 8.64
C ILE A 56 3.50 15.57 7.67
N ALA A 57 3.26 15.47 6.37
CA ALA A 57 4.23 15.87 5.35
C ALA A 57 4.59 17.37 5.41
N ASP A 58 3.61 18.24 5.65
CA ASP A 58 3.85 19.68 5.80
C ASP A 58 4.67 19.97 7.07
N ARG A 59 4.40 19.28 8.18
CA ARG A 59 5.16 19.43 9.44
C ARG A 59 6.59 18.91 9.34
N GLU A 60 6.83 17.90 8.50
CA GLU A 60 8.17 17.39 8.21
C GLU A 60 8.92 18.25 7.17
N GLY A 61 8.27 19.27 6.59
CA GLY A 61 8.85 20.09 5.52
C GLY A 61 8.95 19.37 4.17
N LEU A 62 8.23 18.26 4.00
CA LEU A 62 8.20 17.44 2.79
C LEU A 62 7.08 17.86 1.85
N TRP A 63 7.10 19.12 1.41
CA TRP A 63 6.00 19.72 0.64
C TRP A 63 5.65 18.94 -0.63
N ALA A 64 6.65 18.36 -1.31
CA ALA A 64 6.42 17.54 -2.51
C ALA A 64 5.56 16.30 -2.22
N HIS A 65 5.67 15.71 -1.02
CA HIS A 65 4.86 14.56 -0.63
C HIS A 65 3.40 15.00 -0.37
N ALA A 66 3.19 16.13 0.32
CA ALA A 66 1.85 16.69 0.52
C ALA A 66 1.18 17.06 -0.81
N GLN A 67 1.91 17.73 -1.72
CA GLN A 67 1.39 18.10 -3.04
C GLN A 67 1.01 16.87 -3.87
N ALA A 68 1.76 15.78 -3.79
CA ALA A 68 1.42 14.55 -4.50
C ALA A 68 0.05 13.98 -4.08
N VAL A 69 -0.35 14.14 -2.82
CA VAL A 69 -1.68 13.75 -2.33
C VAL A 69 -2.74 14.74 -2.80
N ARG A 70 -2.52 16.04 -2.58
CA ARG A 70 -3.42 17.13 -3.00
C ARG A 70 -3.80 17.03 -4.48
N HIS A 71 -2.81 16.79 -5.35
CA HIS A 71 -3.06 16.63 -6.78
C HIS A 71 -3.97 15.45 -7.11
N ARG A 72 -3.88 14.33 -6.38
CA ARG A 72 -4.73 13.16 -6.61
C ARG A 72 -6.17 13.40 -6.17
N ILE A 73 -6.36 14.09 -5.05
CA ILE A 73 -7.69 14.48 -4.56
C ILE A 73 -8.34 15.48 -5.53
N ALA A 74 -7.61 16.54 -5.89
CA ALA A 74 -8.11 17.56 -6.81
C ALA A 74 -8.49 16.99 -8.20
N LEU A 75 -7.65 16.10 -8.74
CA LEU A 75 -7.97 15.43 -10.01
C LEU A 75 -9.28 14.62 -9.91
N ALA A 76 -9.48 13.89 -8.82
CA ALA A 76 -10.68 13.08 -8.66
C ALA A 76 -11.96 13.92 -8.50
N GLU A 77 -11.87 15.06 -7.79
CA GLU A 77 -12.96 16.03 -7.72
C GLU A 77 -13.30 16.59 -9.12
N GLU A 78 -12.28 16.94 -9.92
CA GLU A 78 -12.45 17.39 -11.30
C GLU A 78 -13.18 16.34 -12.16
N TYR A 79 -12.73 15.08 -12.17
CA TYR A 79 -13.41 14.02 -12.94
C TYR A 79 -14.85 13.73 -12.46
N ALA A 80 -15.11 13.80 -11.15
CA ALA A 80 -16.45 13.61 -10.61
C ALA A 80 -17.43 14.68 -11.12
N SER A 81 -16.99 15.94 -11.21
CA SER A 81 -17.81 17.03 -11.77
C SER A 81 -18.11 16.89 -13.27
N VAL A 82 -17.20 16.30 -14.04
CA VAL A 82 -17.40 16.11 -15.49
C VAL A 82 -18.45 15.04 -15.79
N GLU A 83 -18.61 14.03 -14.93
CA GLU A 83 -19.65 12.99 -15.12
C GLU A 83 -21.08 13.50 -14.85
N GLU A 84 -21.26 14.45 -13.92
CA GLU A 84 -22.57 15.07 -13.69
C GLU A 84 -23.02 15.93 -14.88
N ASP A 85 -22.09 16.63 -15.54
CA ASP A 85 -22.38 17.44 -16.73
C ASP A 85 -22.62 16.60 -18.01
N ALA A 86 -22.29 15.30 -17.98
CA ALA A 86 -22.42 14.39 -19.12
C ALA A 86 -23.67 13.49 -19.08
N ALA A 87 -24.61 13.72 -18.15
CA ALA A 87 -25.85 12.95 -18.06
C ALA A 87 -26.64 12.99 -19.39
N PRO A 88 -27.08 11.84 -19.94
CA PRO A 88 -27.80 11.84 -21.21
C PRO A 88 -29.19 12.44 -21.00
N GLU A 89 -29.57 13.40 -21.84
CA GLU A 89 -30.96 13.86 -21.90
C GLU A 89 -31.88 12.66 -22.15
N GLU A 90 -32.78 12.39 -21.19
CA GLU A 90 -33.84 11.41 -21.37
C GLU A 90 -34.72 11.83 -22.56
N HIS A 91 -34.52 11.17 -23.71
CA HIS A 91 -35.45 11.29 -24.81
C HIS A 91 -36.74 10.58 -24.41
N THR A 92 -37.70 11.37 -23.92
CA THR A 92 -39.07 10.95 -23.65
C THR A 92 -39.68 10.34 -24.92
N ALA A 93 -39.64 9.02 -25.03
CA ALA A 93 -40.39 8.30 -26.05
C ALA A 93 -41.88 8.32 -25.66
N SER A 94 -42.61 9.31 -26.19
CA SER A 94 -44.07 9.31 -26.17
C SER A 94 -44.62 8.18 -27.06
N PRO A 95 -45.78 7.60 -26.71
CA PRO A 95 -46.29 6.37 -27.29
C PRO A 95 -47.02 6.67 -28.60
N LYS A 96 -46.67 5.98 -29.70
CA LYS A 96 -47.56 5.85 -30.86
C LYS A 96 -47.54 4.45 -31.44
N ASP A 97 -48.77 3.96 -31.55
CA ASP A 97 -49.28 2.70 -32.06
C ASP A 97 -48.80 2.26 -33.45
N VAL A 98 -49.21 1.02 -33.78
CA VAL A 98 -49.37 0.40 -35.10
C VAL A 98 -48.07 -0.27 -35.61
N GLN A 99 -47.97 -1.59 -35.78
CA GLN A 99 -48.96 -2.62 -36.16
C GLN A 99 -48.54 -4.01 -35.68
#